data_AF-E5VGL2-F1
#
_entry.id   AF-E5VGL2-F1
#
_cell.length_a   1.000
_cell.length_b   1.000
_cell.length_c   1.000
_cell.angle_alpha   90.00
_cell.angle_beta   90.00
_cell.angle_gamma   90.00
#
_symmetry.space_group_name_H-M   'P 1'
#
loop_
_entity.id
_entity.type
_entity.pdbx_description
1 polymer ?
#
loop_
_entity_poly.entity_id
_entity_poly.type
_entity_poly.pdbx_seq_one_letter_code
_entity_poly.pdbx_strand_id
1 'polypeptide(L)'
;MLAVDEAHCVSQWGQDFRPSYLKILEFLKKLPYRPVLTAYTATATAEVRDDIMDILNLRDPFVLTTGFDRENLYYAVKRPRDKYRELLSYLKEKKKRCQEAAGSFTVYLGKMLRKSAIS
;
A
#
# COMPACT_ATOMS: atom_id res chain seq x y z
N MET A 1 -16.82 17.95 9.34
CA MET A 1 -15.63 17.07 9.52
C MET A 1 -14.94 16.92 8.17
N LEU A 2 -13.62 16.83 8.14
CA LEU A 2 -12.84 16.49 6.94
C LEU A 2 -12.08 15.17 7.20
N ALA A 3 -12.14 14.25 6.25
CA ALA A 3 -11.40 13.00 6.29
C ALA A 3 -10.39 12.96 5.13
N VAL A 4 -9.15 12.60 5.43
CA VAL A 4 -8.08 12.39 4.46
C VAL A 4 -7.80 10.90 4.42
N ASP A 5 -8.24 10.25 3.35
CA ASP A 5 -7.88 8.86 3.07
C ASP A 5 -6.53 8.80 2.35
N GLU A 6 -5.87 7.65 2.41
CA GLU A 6 -4.50 7.45 1.92
C GLU A 6 -3.53 8.53 2.39
N ALA A 7 -3.64 8.90 3.67
CA ALA A 7 -2.92 10.04 4.24
C ALA A 7 -1.40 9.96 4.08
N HIS A 8 -0.81 8.77 3.92
CA HIS A 8 0.61 8.61 3.61
C HIS A 8 1.08 9.39 2.37
N CYS A 9 0.16 9.76 1.47
CA CYS A 9 0.45 10.57 0.28
C CYS A 9 0.97 11.98 0.60
N VAL A 10 0.78 12.49 1.83
CA VAL A 10 1.31 13.81 2.25
C VAL A 10 2.81 13.78 2.52
N SER A 11 3.37 12.62 2.89
CA SER A 11 4.77 12.46 3.27
C SER A 11 5.62 12.09 2.06
N GLN A 12 6.81 12.70 1.94
CA GLN A 12 7.79 12.36 0.90
C GLN A 12 8.44 10.99 1.12
N TRP A 13 8.43 10.51 2.37
CA TRP A 13 8.86 9.17 2.76
C TRP A 13 7.74 8.13 2.64
N GLY A 14 6.54 8.58 2.28
CA GLY A 14 5.40 7.73 1.96
C GLY A 14 5.59 6.92 0.69
N GLN A 15 4.76 5.90 0.55
CA GLN A 15 4.82 4.91 -0.54
C GLN A 15 4.42 5.52 -1.90
N ASP A 16 3.72 6.66 -1.90
CA ASP A 16 3.23 7.39 -3.06
C ASP A 16 3.01 8.88 -2.74
N PHE A 17 4.10 9.66 -2.68
CA PHE A 17 4.01 11.09 -2.39
C PHE A 17 3.23 11.86 -3.47
N ARG A 18 2.20 12.60 -3.08
CA ARG A 18 1.37 13.43 -3.95
C ARG A 18 1.40 14.88 -3.51
N PRO A 19 2.14 15.77 -4.19
CA PRO A 19 2.21 17.19 -3.84
C PRO A 19 0.85 17.90 -3.73
N SER A 20 -0.18 17.41 -4.43
CA SER A 20 -1.54 17.94 -4.33
C SER A 20 -2.14 17.82 -2.92
N TYR A 21 -1.73 16.83 -2.13
CA TYR A 21 -2.21 16.65 -0.76
C TYR A 21 -1.72 17.76 0.18
N LEU A 22 -0.58 18.40 -0.12
CA LEU A 22 -0.10 19.56 0.67
C LEU A 22 -1.09 20.74 0.63
N LYS A 23 -1.93 20.82 -0.42
CA LYS A 23 -2.96 21.87 -0.56
C LYS A 23 -4.12 21.71 0.42
N ILE A 24 -4.24 20.57 1.11
CA ILE A 24 -5.28 20.35 2.13
C ILE A 24 -5.17 21.39 3.25
N LEU A 25 -3.94 21.74 3.67
CA LEU A 25 -3.73 22.81 4.66
C LEU A 25 -4.21 24.17 4.17
N GLU A 26 -3.93 24.52 2.92
CA GLU A 26 -4.38 25.78 2.33
C GLU A 26 -5.90 25.86 2.27
N PHE A 27 -6.54 24.75 1.91
CA PHE A 27 -8.00 24.63 1.94
C PHE A 27 -8.55 24.81 3.36
N LEU A 28 -7.96 24.15 4.37
CA LEU A 28 -8.37 24.28 5.76
C LEU A 28 -8.26 25.72 6.29
N LYS A 29 -7.25 26.48 5.85
CA LYS A 29 -7.06 27.90 6.22
C LYS A 29 -8.12 28.83 5.63
N LYS A 30 -8.74 28.44 4.51
CA LYS A 30 -9.80 29.22 3.84
C LYS A 30 -11.18 29.00 4.45
N LEU A 31 -11.35 27.99 5.29
CA LEU A 31 -12.61 27.72 5.95
C LEU A 31 -12.82 28.71 7.11
N PRO A 32 -14.06 29.19 7.34
CA PRO A 32 -14.36 30.12 8.43
C PRO A 32 -14.13 29.50 9.82
N TYR A 33 -14.17 28.17 9.92
CA TYR A 33 -13.82 27.41 11.11
C TYR A 33 -13.01 26.18 10.71
N ARG A 34 -12.09 25.74 11.57
CA ARG A 34 -11.34 24.50 11.34
C ARG A 34 -12.22 23.30 11.69
N PRO A 35 -12.57 22.43 10.74
CA PRO A 35 -13.34 21.22 11.05
C PRO A 35 -12.47 20.22 11.81
N VAL A 36 -13.13 19.27 12.49
CA VAL A 36 -12.47 18.03 12.94
C VAL A 36 -11.82 17.36 11.73
N LEU A 37 -10.53 17.05 11.84
CA LEU A 37 -9.71 16.45 10.80
C LEU A 37 -9.34 15.03 11.20
N THR A 38 -9.59 14.08 10.31
CA THR A 38 -9.24 12.67 10.50
C THR A 38 -8.39 12.21 9.32
N ALA A 39 -7.42 11.34 9.59
CA ALA A 39 -6.48 10.84 8.59
C ALA A 39 -6.43 9.32 8.69
N TYR A 40 -6.63 8.63 7.55
CA TYR A 40 -6.66 7.18 7.46
C TYR A 40 -5.62 6.71 6.47
N THR A 41 -4.95 5.61 6.78
CA THR A 41 -4.08 4.94 5.84
C THR A 41 -3.89 3.48 6.22
N ALA A 42 -3.75 2.62 5.21
CA ALA A 42 -3.50 1.20 5.41
C ALA A 42 -2.04 0.93 5.80
N THR A 43 -1.09 1.77 5.36
CA THR A 43 0.34 1.55 5.55
C THR A 43 1.04 2.86 5.92
N ALA A 44 1.60 2.91 7.12
CA ALA A 44 2.48 4.00 7.56
C ALA A 44 3.53 3.46 8.52
N THR A 45 4.79 3.79 8.24
CA THR A 45 5.86 3.67 9.24
C THR A 45 5.64 4.71 10.33
N ALA A 46 6.35 4.59 11.46
CA ALA A 46 6.30 5.62 12.51
C ALA A 46 6.67 7.01 11.96
N GLU A 47 7.71 7.09 11.13
CA GLU A 47 8.15 8.33 10.47
C GLU A 47 7.06 8.92 9.57
N VAL A 48 6.42 8.10 8.72
CA VAL A 48 5.34 8.57 7.84
C VAL A 48 4.11 9.01 8.65
N ARG A 49 3.80 8.33 9.75
CA ARG A 49 2.71 8.73 10.65
C ARG A 49 2.98 10.09 11.27
N ASP A 50 4.18 10.31 11.78
CA ASP A 50 4.56 11.56 12.42
C ASP A 50 4.57 12.71 11.38
N ASP A 51 5.06 12.46 10.16
CA ASP A 51 4.92 13.38 9.02
C ASP A 51 3.46 13.72 8.71
N ILE A 52 2.54 12.73 8.72
CA ILE A 52 1.11 12.98 8.49
C ILE A 52 0.56 13.94 9.55
N MET A 53 0.91 13.72 10.81
CA MET A 53 0.45 14.56 11.93
C MET A 53 0.95 16.00 11.78
N ASP A 54 2.22 16.17 11.44
CA ASP A 54 2.85 17.48 11.26
C ASP A 54 2.32 18.21 10.01
N ILE A 55 2.32 17.55 8.86
CA ILE A 55 1.92 18.14 7.58
C ILE A 55 0.43 18.45 7.54
N LEU A 56 -0.45 17.61 8.11
CA LEU A 56 -1.88 17.93 8.22
C LEU A 56 -2.20 18.87 9.40
N ASN A 57 -1.20 19.18 10.24
CA ASN A 57 -1.33 19.97 11.45
C ASN A 57 -2.47 19.45 12.35
N LEU A 58 -2.41 18.15 12.66
CA LEU A 58 -3.36 17.50 13.55
C LEU A 58 -3.17 18.05 14.97
N ARG A 59 -4.25 18.52 15.59
CA ARG A 59 -4.21 19.15 16.92
C ARG A 59 -4.64 18.12 17.95
N ASP A 60 -3.69 17.71 18.80
CA ASP A 60 -3.90 16.69 19.84
C ASP A 60 -4.66 15.45 19.32
N PRO A 61 -4.15 14.78 18.26
CA PRO A 61 -4.88 13.68 17.64
C PRO A 61 -4.88 12.43 18.52
N PHE A 62 -6.02 11.76 18.57
CA PHE A 62 -6.07 10.36 18.98
C PHE A 62 -5.42 9.50 17.88
N VAL A 63 -4.39 8.73 18.24
CA VAL A 63 -3.65 7.86 17.31
C VAL A 63 -3.97 6.40 17.61
N LEU A 64 -4.45 5.69 16.59
CA LEU A 64 -4.68 4.25 16.65
C LEU A 64 -3.89 3.54 15.55
N THR A 65 -3.12 2.53 15.93
CA THR A 65 -2.42 1.64 15.00
C THR A 65 -2.80 0.21 15.34
N THR A 66 -3.45 -0.47 14.41
CA THR A 66 -3.81 -1.89 14.55
C THR A 66 -2.70 -2.79 14.02
N GLY A 67 -2.63 -4.02 14.52
CA GLY A 67 -1.68 -5.01 14.00
C GLY A 67 -1.89 -5.30 12.52
N PHE A 68 -0.79 -5.61 11.83
CA PHE A 68 -0.78 -5.97 10.41
C PHE A 68 -0.77 -7.48 10.16
N ASP A 69 -0.58 -8.28 11.22
CA ASP A 69 -0.41 -9.71 11.09
C ASP A 69 -1.71 -10.40 10.66
N ARG A 70 -1.56 -11.43 9.82
CA ARG A 70 -2.64 -12.22 9.24
C ARG A 70 -2.25 -13.67 9.43
N GLU A 71 -2.67 -14.27 10.53
CA GLU A 71 -2.32 -15.65 10.92
C GLU A 71 -2.71 -16.69 9.85
N ASN A 72 -3.68 -16.36 8.99
CA ASN A 72 -4.11 -17.20 7.87
C ASN A 72 -3.25 -17.07 6.60
N LEU A 73 -2.19 -16.24 6.62
CA LEU A 73 -1.27 -16.06 5.49
C LEU A 73 0.08 -16.72 5.77
N TYR A 74 0.48 -17.62 4.86
CA TYR A 74 1.81 -18.21 4.85
C TYR A 74 2.74 -17.45 3.90
N TYR A 75 3.87 -16.96 4.41
CA TYR A 75 4.87 -16.25 3.62
C TYR A 75 6.05 -17.17 3.28
N ALA A 76 6.44 -17.24 2.01
CA ALA A 76 7.62 -17.96 1.56
C ALA A 76 8.37 -17.18 0.48
N VAL A 77 9.70 -17.21 0.54
CA VAL A 77 10.59 -16.56 -0.42
C VAL A 77 11.40 -17.61 -1.17
N LYS A 78 11.37 -17.57 -2.51
CA LYS A 78 12.19 -18.42 -3.38
C LYS A 78 13.09 -17.56 -4.27
N ARG A 79 14.30 -18.04 -4.56
CA ARG A 79 15.28 -17.39 -5.45
C ARG A 79 15.61 -18.29 -6.65
N PRO A 80 14.68 -18.50 -7.60
CA PRO A 80 14.91 -19.39 -8.73
C PRO A 80 15.89 -18.78 -9.75
N ARG A 81 16.66 -19.63 -10.43
CA ARG A 81 17.48 -19.22 -11.58
C ARG A 81 16.62 -18.78 -12.77
N ASP A 82 15.51 -19.49 -13.00
CA ASP A 82 14.50 -19.16 -14.02
C ASP A 82 13.15 -18.94 -13.33
N LYS A 83 12.76 -17.66 -13.21
CA LYS A 83 11.51 -17.24 -12.57
C LYS A 83 10.28 -17.75 -13.31
N TYR A 84 10.32 -17.83 -14.64
CA TYR A 84 9.18 -18.21 -15.45
C TYR A 84 8.90 -19.71 -15.32
N ARG A 85 9.96 -20.53 -15.43
CA ARG A 85 9.84 -21.98 -15.25
C ARG A 85 9.37 -22.37 -13.84
N GLU A 86 9.92 -21.72 -12.81
CA GLU A 86 9.50 -21.96 -11.42
C GLU A 86 8.03 -21.58 -11.20
N LEU A 87 7.60 -20.40 -11.69
CA LEU A 87 6.21 -19.95 -11.60
C LEU A 87 5.25 -20.94 -12.29
N LEU A 88 5.58 -21.39 -13.50
CA LEU A 88 4.76 -22.37 -14.22
C LEU A 88 4.68 -23.71 -13.48
N SER A 89 5.79 -24.19 -12.92
CA SER A 89 5.80 -25.41 -12.11
C SER A 89 4.91 -25.26 -10.88
N TYR A 90 5.03 -24.13 -10.18
CA TYR A 90 4.23 -23.83 -9.00
C TYR A 90 2.72 -23.76 -9.30
N LEU A 91 2.34 -23.06 -10.37
CA LEU A 91 0.94 -22.97 -10.79
C LEU A 91 0.37 -24.34 -11.19
N LYS A 92 1.15 -25.19 -11.87
CA LYS A 92 0.72 -26.56 -12.21
C LYS A 92 0.51 -27.43 -10.97
N GLU A 93 1.44 -27.39 -10.02
CA GLU A 93 1.33 -28.12 -8.75
C GLU A 93 0.08 -27.68 -7.97
N LYS A 94 -0.14 -26.37 -7.85
CA LYS A 94 -1.26 -25.83 -7.06
C LYS A 94 -2.61 -25.92 -7.77
N LYS A 95 -2.66 -25.90 -9.12
CA LYS A 95 -3.90 -26.12 -9.88
C LYS A 95 -4.54 -27.46 -9.55
N LYS A 96 -3.73 -28.52 -9.40
CA LYS A 96 -4.21 -29.85 -9.00
C LYS A 96 -4.92 -29.81 -7.63
N ARG A 97 -4.33 -29.07 -6.67
CA ARG A 97 -4.91 -28.89 -5.32
C ARG A 97 -6.14 -27.98 -5.29
N CYS A 98 -6.20 -26.96 -6.14
CA CYS A 98 -7.33 -26.03 -6.14
C CYS A 98 -8.57 -26.53 -6.87
N GLN A 99 -8.44 -27.50 -7.80
CA GLN A 99 -9.60 -28.15 -8.41
C GLN A 99 -10.46 -28.89 -7.37
N GLU A 100 -9.88 -29.28 -6.24
CA GLU A 100 -10.57 -29.94 -5.13
C GLU A 100 -11.15 -28.95 -4.10
N ALA A 101 -10.66 -27.70 -4.07
CA ALA A 101 -10.93 -26.74 -2.98
C ALA A 101 -11.52 -25.39 -3.43
N ALA A 102 -11.86 -25.21 -4.70
CA ALA A 102 -12.44 -23.98 -5.27
C ALA A 102 -11.64 -22.67 -4.98
N GLY A 103 -10.32 -22.77 -4.81
CA GLY A 103 -9.46 -21.63 -4.50
C GLY A 103 -9.03 -20.81 -5.74
N SER A 104 -8.78 -19.52 -5.55
CA SER A 104 -8.24 -18.60 -6.57
C SER A 104 -6.77 -18.26 -6.30
N PHE A 105 -6.05 -17.83 -7.35
CA PHE A 105 -4.67 -17.36 -7.24
C PHE A 105 -4.50 -16.03 -7.97
N THR A 106 -3.72 -15.13 -7.38
CA THR A 106 -3.31 -13.86 -8.01
C THR A 106 -1.80 -13.87 -8.18
N VAL A 107 -1.34 -13.54 -9.39
CA VAL A 107 0.09 -13.45 -9.72
C VAL A 107 0.42 -12.02 -10.15
N TYR A 108 1.33 -11.38 -9.42
CA TYR A 108 1.83 -10.04 -9.75
C TYR A 108 3.16 -10.17 -10.49
N LEU A 109 3.27 -9.56 -11.68
CA LEU A 109 4.48 -9.55 -12.49
C LEU A 109 5.05 -8.13 -12.54
N GLY A 110 6.33 -7.96 -12.20
CA GLY A 110 7.06 -6.72 -12.51
C GLY A 110 7.29 -6.61 -14.02
N LYS A 111 7.35 -5.37 -14.55
CA LYS A 111 7.49 -5.07 -15.99
C LYS A 111 8.37 -6.09 -16.72
N MET A 112 7.79 -6.75 -17.72
CA MET A 112 8.51 -7.59 -18.66
C MET A 112 9.25 -6.66 -19.63
N LEU A 113 10.58 -6.50 -19.47
CA LEU A 113 11.39 -5.92 -20.54
C LEU A 113 11.32 -6.89 -21.73
N ARG A 114 10.44 -6.60 -22.70
CA ARG A 114 10.55 -7.21 -24.03
C ARG A 114 11.87 -6.75 -24.62
N LYS A 115 12.91 -7.58 -24.52
CA LYS A 115 14.02 -7.49 -25.47
C LYS A 115 13.50 -8.04 -26.79
N SER A 116 13.15 -7.13 -27.68
CA SER A 116 13.05 -7.41 -29.10
C SER A 116 14.37 -8.02 -29.57
N ALA A 117 14.32 -9.22 -30.13
CA ALA A 117 15.33 -9.75 -31.05
C ALA A 117 14.85 -11.10 -31.58
N ILE A 118 14.11 -11.10 -32.69
CA ILE A 118 14.30 -12.07 -33.77
C ILE A 118 14.08 -11.30 -35.07
N SER A 119 15.21 -11.02 -35.74
CA SER A 119 15.32 -10.80 -37.18
C SER A 119 15.05 -12.09 -37.93
#